data_AF-A0A415D0P5-F1
#
_entry.id   AF-A0A415D0P5-F1
#
_cell.length_a   1.000
_cell.length_b   1.000
_cell.length_c   1.000
_cell.angle_alpha   90.00
_cell.angle_beta   90.00
_cell.angle_gamma   90.00
#
_symmetry.space_group_name_H-M   'P 1'
#
loop_
_entity.id
_entity.type
_entity.pdbx_description
1 polymer ?
#
loop_
_entity_poly.entity_id
_entity_poly.type
_entity_poly.pdbx_seq_one_letter_code
_entity_poly.pdbx_strand_id
1 'polypeptide(L)'
;MKKMPKLLLAMVVLFFATGFILLPSANASEYLTPADACFDLNDGPKQERTIELSDGSTGVFGIEKEQADVAPIWDGYYNATDGNWKVYFYTGVLDAEYWISIKNYNITSWWGHKASSVGGALSNFSKSFSSKRTKWSFLFTGVGGMASATYTLGAEINGSRLHTYLA
;
A
#
# COMPACT_ATOMS: atom_id res chain seq x y z
N MET A 1 58.00 27.22 25.93
CA MET A 1 56.90 27.44 24.96
C MET A 1 55.72 28.07 25.66
N LYS A 2 55.23 29.19 25.10
CA LYS A 2 53.85 29.71 25.13
C LYS A 2 53.09 29.87 26.48
N LYS A 3 53.01 31.15 26.88
CA LYS A 3 51.80 31.97 27.16
C LYS A 3 50.78 31.49 28.24
N MET A 4 50.75 32.32 29.31
CA MET A 4 49.63 32.69 30.21
C MET A 4 48.27 32.87 29.50
N PRO A 5 47.10 33.03 30.20
CA PRO A 5 46.89 33.30 31.63
C PRO A 5 45.79 32.47 32.35
N LYS A 6 45.77 32.60 33.67
CA LYS A 6 44.78 32.12 34.64
C LYS A 6 43.39 32.77 34.43
N LEU A 7 42.70 32.43 33.35
CA LEU A 7 41.33 32.89 33.06
C LEU A 7 40.41 31.71 32.67
N LEU A 8 40.43 30.62 33.45
CA LEU A 8 39.62 29.44 33.12
C LEU A 8 39.05 28.67 34.32
N LEU A 9 39.00 29.28 35.51
CA LEU A 9 38.47 28.63 36.72
C LEU A 9 37.40 29.44 37.46
N ALA A 10 36.71 30.35 36.75
CA ALA A 10 35.56 31.09 37.27
C ALA A 10 34.32 30.98 36.37
N MET A 11 34.20 29.89 35.60
CA MET A 11 33.06 29.62 34.70
C MET A 11 32.33 28.30 35.01
N VAL A 12 32.48 27.78 36.24
CA VAL A 12 31.92 26.48 36.67
C VAL A 12 30.80 26.63 37.71
N VAL A 13 30.39 27.84 38.10
CA VAL A 13 29.32 28.04 39.11
C VAL A 13 28.28 29.07 38.66
N LEU A 14 27.77 28.94 37.44
CA LEU A 14 26.58 29.68 37.00
C LEU A 14 25.73 28.87 36.01
N PHE A 15 25.44 27.60 36.33
CA PHE A 15 24.54 26.75 35.55
C PHE A 15 23.44 26.06 36.38
N PHE A 16 23.21 26.49 37.63
CA PHE A 16 22.17 25.89 38.49
C PHE A 16 21.10 26.87 38.99
N ALA A 17 20.90 28.01 38.32
CA ALA A 17 19.87 28.97 38.70
C ALA A 17 19.25 29.70 37.50
N THR A 18 18.83 28.96 36.48
CA THR A 18 17.71 29.39 35.64
C THR A 18 16.86 28.16 35.43
N GLY A 19 15.80 28.04 36.24
CA GLY A 19 14.72 27.11 35.95
C GLY A 19 14.35 27.29 34.50
N PHE A 20 14.45 26.19 33.74
CA PHE A 20 13.85 26.07 32.43
C PHE A 20 12.39 26.47 32.61
N ILE A 21 12.05 27.69 32.21
CA ILE A 21 10.67 28.04 31.95
C ILE A 21 10.34 27.23 30.70
N LEU A 22 9.80 26.03 30.91
CA LEU A 22 9.01 25.33 29.92
C LEU A 22 7.86 26.27 29.58
N LEU A 23 8.04 27.05 28.51
CA LEU A 23 6.91 27.52 27.73
C LEU A 23 6.19 26.24 27.28
N PRO A 24 4.93 25.99 27.66
CA PRO A 24 4.15 25.06 26.88
C PRO A 24 4.04 25.68 25.48
N SER A 25 4.69 25.10 24.49
CA SER A 25 4.23 25.28 23.11
C SER A 25 2.88 24.58 23.07
N ALA A 26 1.82 25.35 23.34
CA ALA A 26 0.48 24.97 22.96
C ALA A 26 0.46 24.93 21.43
N ASN A 27 0.93 23.83 20.85
CA ASN A 27 0.38 23.39 19.58
C ASN A 27 -1.03 22.94 19.93
N ALA A 28 -1.96 23.89 20.00
CA ALA A 28 -3.37 23.57 19.88
C ALA A 28 -3.50 22.93 18.50
N SER A 29 -3.49 21.60 18.46
CA SER A 29 -4.03 20.88 17.32
C SER A 29 -5.50 21.26 17.31
N GLU A 30 -5.88 22.21 16.46
CA GLU A 30 -7.29 22.52 16.24
C GLU A 30 -7.96 21.24 15.77
N TYR A 31 -8.83 20.70 16.61
CA TYR A 31 -9.67 19.57 16.26
C TYR A 31 -10.65 20.06 15.20
N LEU A 32 -10.46 19.62 13.96
CA LEU A 32 -11.35 19.96 12.86
C LEU A 32 -12.65 19.17 13.01
N THR A 33 -13.77 19.82 12.69
CA THR A 33 -15.02 19.08 12.53
C THR A 33 -14.97 18.30 11.20
N PRO A 34 -15.69 17.16 11.07
CA PRO A 34 -15.66 16.35 9.84
C PRO A 34 -16.03 17.12 8.55
N ALA A 35 -16.73 18.25 8.66
CA ALA A 35 -17.12 19.09 7.53
C ALA A 35 -15.99 19.97 6.98
N ASP A 36 -14.94 20.21 7.77
CA ASP A 36 -13.83 21.11 7.43
C ASP A 36 -12.59 20.36 6.89
N ALA A 37 -12.62 19.02 6.89
CA ALA A 37 -11.51 18.19 6.42
C ALA A 37 -11.43 18.20 4.88
N CYS A 38 -10.52 19.01 4.32
CA CYS A 38 -10.16 18.97 2.90
C CYS A 38 -8.82 18.22 2.73
N PHE A 39 -8.77 17.27 1.79
CA PHE A 39 -7.54 16.60 1.38
C PHE A 39 -7.05 17.14 0.04
N ASP A 40 -5.78 17.54 -0.03
CA ASP A 40 -5.15 17.93 -1.29
C ASP A 40 -4.50 16.70 -1.92
N LEU A 41 -5.06 16.17 -3.01
CA LEU A 41 -4.52 14.97 -3.67
C LEU A 41 -3.08 15.12 -4.21
N ASN A 42 -2.50 16.33 -4.17
CA ASN A 42 -1.11 16.59 -4.54
C ASN A 42 -0.15 16.62 -3.33
N ASP A 43 -0.67 16.70 -2.11
CA ASP A 43 0.12 16.85 -0.88
C ASP A 43 0.51 15.48 -0.29
N GLY A 44 1.56 14.89 -0.84
CA GLY A 44 2.20 13.69 -0.30
C GLY A 44 1.37 12.40 -0.41
N PRO A 45 1.98 11.23 -0.12
CA PRO A 45 1.32 9.93 -0.24
C PRO A 45 0.33 9.67 0.89
N LYS A 46 0.49 10.27 2.07
CA LYS A 46 -0.35 10.01 3.25
C LYS A 46 -0.71 11.32 3.94
N GLN A 47 -2.01 11.53 4.18
CA GLN A 47 -2.57 12.69 4.87
C GLN A 47 -3.52 12.22 5.97
N GLU A 48 -3.21 12.58 7.21
CA GLU A 48 -4.05 12.28 8.38
C GLU A 48 -4.43 13.57 9.10
N ARG A 49 -5.60 13.56 9.72
CA ARG A 49 -6.12 14.61 10.59
C ARG A 49 -6.73 13.98 11.82
N THR A 50 -6.53 14.64 12.95
CA THR A 50 -7.11 14.25 14.22
C THR A 50 -8.42 15.00 14.43
N ILE A 51 -9.50 14.28 14.73
CA ILE A 51 -10.84 14.82 14.95
C ILE A 51 -11.34 14.47 16.34
N GLU A 52 -12.21 15.31 16.90
CA GLU A 52 -12.94 15.00 18.14
C GLU A 52 -14.31 14.43 17.77
N LEU A 53 -14.63 13.27 18.34
CA LEU A 53 -15.89 12.58 18.12
C LEU A 53 -16.96 13.10 19.09
N SER A 54 -18.23 12.82 18.80
CA SER A 54 -19.36 13.32 19.59
C SER A 54 -19.37 12.87 21.07
N ASP A 55 -18.61 11.83 21.40
CA ASP A 55 -18.42 11.33 22.76
C ASP A 55 -17.18 11.92 23.48
N GLY A 56 -16.51 12.90 22.86
CA GLY A 56 -15.30 13.54 23.38
C GLY A 56 -14.02 12.71 23.18
N SER A 57 -14.10 11.56 22.50
CA SER A 57 -12.92 10.77 22.16
C SER A 57 -12.22 11.32 20.91
N THR A 58 -10.93 10.98 20.76
CA THR A 58 -10.14 11.40 19.60
C THR A 58 -10.14 10.30 18.53
N GLY A 59 -10.51 10.67 17.30
CA GLY A 59 -10.39 9.83 16.10
C GLY A 59 -9.32 10.34 15.14
N VAL A 60 -8.83 9.48 14.27
CA VAL A 60 -7.96 9.86 13.14
C VAL A 60 -8.70 9.56 11.84
N PHE A 61 -8.79 10.56 10.97
CA PHE A 61 -9.33 10.43 9.63
C PHE A 61 -8.25 10.82 8.62
N GLY A 62 -8.05 10.01 7.59
CA GLY A 62 -6.97 10.24 6.64
C GLY A 62 -7.21 9.57 5.30
N ILE A 63 -6.48 10.05 4.29
CA ILE A 63 -6.32 9.38 3.00
C ILE A 63 -4.86 9.03 2.80
N GLU A 64 -4.63 7.91 2.13
CA GLU A 64 -3.32 7.52 1.67
C GLU A 64 -3.47 7.10 0.22
N LYS A 65 -2.63 7.64 -0.65
CA LYS A 65 -2.50 7.18 -2.03
C LYS A 65 -2.09 5.71 -1.94
N GLU A 66 -2.88 4.84 -2.57
CA GLU A 66 -2.54 3.42 -2.69
C GLU A 66 -1.12 3.30 -3.24
N GLN A 67 -0.15 3.01 -2.37
CA GLN A 67 1.20 2.69 -2.76
C GLN A 67 1.12 1.35 -3.48
N ALA A 68 1.56 1.32 -4.74
CA ALA A 68 1.82 0.08 -5.45
C ALA A 68 3.10 -0.59 -4.91
N ASP A 69 3.24 -0.74 -3.59
CA ASP A 69 4.48 -1.22 -2.96
C ASP A 69 4.32 -2.62 -2.36
N VAL A 70 3.58 -3.48 -3.07
CA VAL A 70 4.06 -4.85 -3.23
C VAL A 70 4.50 -4.95 -4.68
N ALA A 71 5.82 -4.92 -4.89
CA ALA A 71 6.39 -5.25 -6.19
C ALA A 71 5.77 -6.58 -6.62
N PRO A 72 5.07 -6.63 -7.76
CA PRO A 72 4.44 -7.87 -8.19
C PRO A 72 5.50 -8.95 -8.28
N ILE A 73 5.19 -10.15 -7.81
CA ILE A 73 6.02 -11.35 -8.03
C ILE A 73 6.27 -11.53 -9.53
N TRP A 74 5.30 -11.11 -10.35
CA TRP A 74 5.43 -11.02 -11.79
C TRP A 74 4.77 -9.74 -12.30
N ASP A 75 5.44 -9.03 -13.20
CA ASP A 75 4.94 -7.80 -13.85
C ASP A 75 5.31 -7.78 -15.35
N GLY A 76 4.29 -7.78 -16.23
CA GLY A 76 4.50 -7.92 -17.68
C GLY A 76 3.63 -6.97 -18.51
N TYR A 77 4.22 -6.33 -19.52
CA TYR A 77 3.53 -5.40 -20.42
C TYR A 77 3.65 -5.80 -21.89
N TYR A 78 2.51 -6.04 -22.52
CA TYR A 78 2.38 -6.50 -23.90
C TYR A 78 1.50 -5.55 -24.71
N ASN A 79 1.52 -5.68 -26.03
CA ASN A 79 0.51 -5.02 -26.86
C ASN A 79 -0.82 -5.75 -26.69
N ALA A 80 -1.89 -5.01 -26.38
CA ALA A 80 -3.23 -5.56 -26.34
C ALA A 80 -3.74 -5.73 -27.77
N THR A 81 -3.79 -6.98 -28.25
CA THR A 81 -4.39 -7.28 -29.55
C THR A 81 -5.67 -8.11 -29.38
N ASP A 82 -6.56 -7.94 -30.35
CA ASP A 82 -7.85 -8.62 -30.35
C ASP A 82 -7.67 -10.15 -30.40
N GLY A 83 -8.49 -10.86 -29.63
CA GLY A 83 -8.45 -12.32 -29.55
C GLY A 83 -8.56 -12.85 -28.12
N ASN A 84 -8.38 -14.15 -27.99
CA ASN A 84 -8.44 -14.83 -26.70
C ASN A 84 -7.02 -15.06 -26.17
N TRP A 85 -6.81 -14.71 -24.91
CA TRP A 85 -5.53 -14.77 -24.23
C TRP A 85 -5.65 -15.63 -22.98
N LYS A 86 -4.61 -16.42 -22.71
CA LYS A 86 -4.45 -17.10 -21.43
C LYS A 86 -3.55 -16.26 -20.53
N VAL A 87 -4.05 -15.91 -19.35
CA VAL A 87 -3.26 -15.27 -18.30
C VAL A 87 -2.94 -16.36 -17.29
N TYR A 88 -1.66 -16.59 -17.03
CA TYR A 88 -1.24 -17.66 -16.16
C TYR A 88 0.04 -17.29 -15.41
N PHE A 89 0.21 -17.91 -14.25
CA PHE A 89 1.43 -17.92 -13.46
C PHE A 89 1.68 -19.34 -13.00
N TYR A 90 2.94 -19.79 -13.10
CA TYR A 90 3.32 -21.13 -12.71
C TYR A 90 4.69 -21.12 -12.05
N THR A 91 4.78 -21.83 -10.92
CA THR A 91 6.01 -22.16 -10.20
C THR A 91 5.94 -23.63 -9.78
N GLY A 92 7.02 -24.15 -9.17
CA GLY A 92 6.98 -25.49 -8.57
C GLY A 92 5.96 -25.65 -7.42
N VAL A 93 5.46 -24.54 -6.85
CA VAL A 93 4.57 -24.55 -5.67
C VAL A 93 3.15 -24.11 -6.01
N LEU A 94 2.99 -23.15 -6.91
CA LEU A 94 1.70 -22.52 -7.22
C LEU A 94 1.50 -22.41 -8.73
N ASP A 95 0.32 -22.82 -9.18
CA ASP A 95 -0.20 -22.65 -10.53
C ASP A 95 -1.55 -21.90 -10.45
N ALA A 96 -1.72 -20.86 -11.25
CA ALA A 96 -2.99 -20.18 -11.44
C ALA A 96 -3.15 -19.71 -12.89
N GLU A 97 -4.33 -19.94 -13.46
CA GLU A 97 -4.64 -19.58 -14.84
C GLU A 97 -6.10 -19.18 -15.03
N TYR A 98 -6.33 -18.33 -16.04
CA TYR A 98 -7.64 -18.06 -16.62
C TYR A 98 -7.49 -17.57 -18.07
N TRP A 99 -8.61 -17.41 -18.75
CA TRP A 99 -8.69 -16.87 -20.11
C TRP A 99 -9.44 -15.55 -20.14
N ILE A 100 -9.00 -14.64 -20.99
CA ILE A 100 -9.68 -13.39 -21.33
C ILE A 100 -9.88 -13.27 -22.83
N SER A 101 -10.91 -12.53 -23.24
CA SER A 101 -11.07 -12.09 -24.63
C SER A 101 -10.88 -10.59 -24.67
N ILE A 102 -10.08 -10.12 -25.63
CA ILE A 102 -9.83 -8.69 -25.85
C ILE A 102 -10.44 -8.31 -27.20
N LYS A 103 -11.15 -7.19 -27.23
CA LYS A 103 -11.64 -6.55 -28.44
C LYS A 103 -11.60 -5.04 -28.31
N ASN A 104 -11.02 -4.35 -29.28
CA ASN A 104 -10.90 -2.89 -29.29
C ASN A 104 -10.34 -2.34 -27.97
N TYR A 105 -9.25 -2.94 -27.47
CA TYR A 105 -8.61 -2.56 -26.19
C TYR A 105 -9.56 -2.63 -24.98
N ASN A 106 -10.47 -3.59 -24.97
CA ASN A 106 -11.33 -3.90 -23.82
C ASN A 106 -11.38 -5.41 -23.60
N ILE A 107 -11.36 -5.82 -22.34
CA ILE A 107 -11.63 -7.20 -21.94
C ILE A 107 -13.14 -7.42 -22.04
N THR A 108 -13.57 -8.31 -22.92
CA THR A 108 -14.98 -8.57 -23.21
C THR A 108 -15.52 -9.80 -22.50
N SER A 109 -14.65 -10.74 -22.14
CA SER A 109 -15.02 -11.93 -21.38
C SER A 109 -13.84 -12.46 -20.56
N TRP A 110 -14.17 -13.20 -19.51
CA TRP A 110 -13.22 -13.75 -18.53
C TRP A 110 -13.71 -15.10 -17.99
N TRP A 111 -12.96 -16.18 -18.22
CA TRP A 111 -13.41 -17.55 -17.95
C TRP A 111 -12.28 -18.53 -17.65
N GLY A 112 -12.62 -19.79 -17.31
CA GLY A 112 -11.65 -20.88 -17.19
C GLY A 112 -10.72 -20.81 -15.98
N HIS A 113 -11.12 -20.15 -14.90
CA HIS A 113 -10.31 -20.00 -13.69
C HIS A 113 -9.92 -21.35 -13.09
N LYS A 114 -8.62 -21.60 -12.96
CA LYS A 114 -8.07 -22.82 -12.37
C LYS A 114 -6.80 -22.49 -11.60
N ALA A 115 -6.68 -23.02 -10.38
CA ALA A 115 -5.50 -22.86 -9.56
C ALA A 115 -5.22 -24.14 -8.78
N SER A 116 -3.95 -24.40 -8.53
CA SER A 116 -3.49 -25.53 -7.72
C SER A 116 -2.21 -25.15 -6.97
N SER A 117 -1.96 -25.86 -5.89
CA SER A 117 -0.74 -25.67 -5.12
C SER A 117 -0.20 -26.99 -4.57
N VAL A 118 1.10 -27.02 -4.33
CA VAL A 118 1.80 -28.09 -3.61
C VAL A 118 2.19 -27.57 -2.23
N GLY A 119 2.02 -28.39 -1.18
CA GLY A 119 2.43 -28.00 0.17
C GLY A 119 1.55 -26.93 0.84
N GLY A 120 0.32 -26.75 0.36
CA GLY A 120 -0.66 -25.86 0.97
C GLY A 120 -2.04 -25.99 0.34
N ALA A 121 -3.02 -25.35 0.97
CA ALA A 121 -4.40 -25.25 0.50
C ALA A 121 -4.68 -23.85 -0.06
N LEU A 122 -5.54 -23.79 -1.08
CA LEU A 122 -6.06 -22.53 -1.63
C LEU A 122 -7.49 -22.30 -1.16
N SER A 123 -7.79 -21.09 -0.71
CA SER A 123 -9.11 -20.70 -0.22
C SER A 123 -9.41 -19.22 -0.49
N ASN A 124 -10.55 -18.73 -0.01
CA ASN A 124 -10.95 -17.31 -0.09
C ASN A 124 -10.85 -16.69 -1.49
N PHE A 125 -11.27 -17.45 -2.50
CA PHE A 125 -11.25 -16.98 -3.88
C PHE A 125 -12.18 -15.78 -4.06
N SER A 126 -11.65 -14.69 -4.62
CA SER A 126 -12.41 -13.48 -4.94
C SER A 126 -12.16 -13.06 -6.38
N LYS A 127 -13.19 -12.50 -7.02
CA LYS A 127 -13.16 -12.11 -8.43
C LYS A 127 -13.70 -10.71 -8.61
N SER A 128 -12.98 -9.89 -9.35
CA SER A 128 -13.43 -8.57 -9.79
C SER A 128 -13.18 -8.41 -11.29
N PHE A 129 -14.19 -7.94 -12.01
CA PHE A 129 -14.18 -7.83 -13.45
C PHE A 129 -14.74 -6.50 -13.94
N SER A 130 -14.07 -5.92 -14.92
CA SER A 130 -14.53 -4.79 -15.72
C SER A 130 -13.95 -4.92 -17.13
N SER A 131 -14.40 -4.06 -18.05
CA SER A 131 -13.84 -4.00 -19.40
C SER A 131 -12.36 -3.61 -19.46
N LYS A 132 -11.78 -3.11 -18.37
CA LYS A 132 -10.38 -2.67 -18.31
C LYS A 132 -9.51 -3.51 -17.40
N ARG A 133 -10.10 -4.34 -16.55
CA ARG A 133 -9.37 -5.00 -15.47
C ARG A 133 -10.04 -6.28 -15.02
N THR A 134 -9.24 -7.31 -14.83
CA THR A 134 -9.59 -8.55 -14.12
C THR A 134 -8.68 -8.68 -12.90
N LYS A 135 -9.26 -9.00 -11.74
CA LYS A 135 -8.51 -9.37 -10.53
C LYS A 135 -9.07 -10.67 -9.98
N TRP A 136 -8.25 -11.72 -9.97
CA TRP A 136 -8.58 -12.97 -9.30
C TRP A 136 -7.64 -13.22 -8.15
N SER A 137 -8.16 -13.13 -6.93
CA SER A 137 -7.37 -13.31 -5.71
C SER A 137 -7.72 -14.61 -5.00
N PHE A 138 -6.76 -15.16 -4.29
CA PHE A 138 -6.91 -16.36 -3.47
C PHE A 138 -5.86 -16.40 -2.35
N LEU A 139 -6.25 -16.99 -1.23
CA LEU A 139 -5.37 -17.22 -0.08
C LEU A 139 -4.68 -18.56 -0.26
N PHE A 140 -3.35 -18.57 -0.22
CA PHE A 140 -2.56 -19.78 0.00
C PHE A 140 -2.27 -19.92 1.50
N THR A 141 -2.47 -21.11 2.04
CA THR A 141 -2.08 -21.47 3.41
C THR A 141 -1.22 -22.72 3.39
N GLY A 142 0.04 -22.60 3.82
CA GLY A 142 0.98 -23.72 3.89
C GLY A 142 0.52 -24.81 4.87
N VAL A 143 1.00 -26.04 4.67
CA VAL A 143 0.69 -27.17 5.58
C VAL A 143 0.93 -26.79 7.04
N GLY A 144 0.00 -27.16 7.91
CA GLY A 144 0.08 -26.84 9.35
C GLY A 144 -0.19 -25.38 9.70
N GLY A 145 -0.60 -24.54 8.73
CA GLY A 145 -0.91 -23.13 8.97
C GLY A 145 0.31 -22.25 9.22
N MET A 146 1.51 -22.74 8.91
CA MET A 146 2.78 -22.08 9.26
C MET A 146 3.03 -20.78 8.49
N ALA A 147 2.42 -20.62 7.32
CA ALA A 147 2.48 -19.41 6.51
C ALA A 147 1.20 -19.25 5.71
N SER A 148 0.78 -18.01 5.49
CA SER A 148 -0.31 -17.71 4.56
C SER A 148 -0.01 -16.44 3.78
N ALA A 149 -0.43 -16.39 2.53
CA ALA A 149 -0.26 -15.25 1.65
C ALA A 149 -1.45 -15.17 0.69
N THR A 150 -1.98 -13.96 0.48
CA THR A 150 -2.98 -13.71 -0.55
C THR A 150 -2.26 -13.37 -1.83
N TYR A 151 -2.62 -14.06 -2.91
CA TYR A 151 -2.13 -13.77 -4.25
C TYR A 151 -3.26 -13.23 -5.10
N THR A 152 -2.94 -12.38 -6.07
CA THR A 152 -3.85 -11.79 -7.05
C THR A 152 -3.23 -11.92 -8.44
N LEU A 153 -3.82 -12.79 -9.28
CA LEU A 153 -3.53 -12.86 -10.69
C LEU A 153 -4.41 -11.84 -11.42
N GLY A 154 -3.78 -10.87 -12.07
CA GLY A 154 -4.45 -9.73 -12.68
C GLY A 154 -4.08 -9.52 -14.15
N ALA A 155 -5.01 -8.87 -14.86
CA ALA A 155 -4.79 -8.36 -16.21
C ALA A 155 -5.51 -7.02 -16.37
N GLU A 156 -4.83 -6.04 -16.97
CA GLU A 156 -5.28 -4.66 -17.11
C GLU A 156 -5.02 -4.12 -18.51
N ILE A 157 -5.97 -3.37 -19.07
CA ILE A 157 -5.80 -2.67 -20.33
C ILE A 157 -5.55 -1.19 -20.06
N ASN A 158 -4.32 -0.77 -20.35
CA ASN A 158 -3.86 0.61 -20.23
C ASN A 158 -3.55 1.16 -21.62
N GLY A 159 -4.51 1.88 -22.21
CA GLY A 159 -4.44 2.32 -23.60
C GLY A 159 -4.39 1.12 -24.56
N SER A 160 -3.31 1.03 -25.34
CA SER A 160 -3.06 -0.10 -26.25
C SER A 160 -2.23 -1.23 -25.63
N ARG A 161 -1.96 -1.17 -24.33
CA ARG A 161 -1.13 -2.17 -23.62
C ARG A 161 -1.96 -3.08 -22.74
N LEU A 162 -1.62 -4.36 -22.77
CA LEU A 162 -2.07 -5.36 -21.82
C LEU A 162 -0.98 -5.49 -20.75
N HIS A 163 -1.34 -5.17 -19.51
CA HIS A 163 -0.54 -5.38 -18.32
C HIS A 163 -1.02 -6.65 -17.63
N THR A 164 -0.14 -7.58 -17.28
CA THR A 164 -0.46 -8.76 -16.48
C THR A 164 0.46 -8.86 -15.29
N TYR A 165 -0.06 -9.30 -14.16
CA TYR A 165 0.71 -9.34 -12.93
C TYR A 165 0.26 -10.43 -11.96
N LEU A 166 1.17 -10.82 -11.05
CA LEU A 166 0.85 -11.55 -9.83
C LEU A 166 1.33 -10.73 -8.64
N ALA A 167 0.43 -10.36 -7.74
CA ALA A 167 0.73 -9.59 -6.52
C ALA A 167 0.24 -10.30 -5.26
#